data_AF-A0A8T6ZX48-F1
#
_entry.id   AF-A0A8T6ZX48-F1
#
_cell.length_a   1.000
_cell.length_b   1.000
_cell.length_c   1.000
_cell.angle_alpha   90.00
_cell.angle_beta   90.00
_cell.angle_gamma   90.00
#
_symmetry.space_group_name_H-M   'P 1'
#
loop_
_entity.id
_entity.type
_entity.pdbx_description
1 polymer ?
#
loop_
_entity_poly.entity_id
_entity_poly.type
_entity_poly.pdbx_seq_one_letter_code
_entity_poly.pdbx_strand_id
1 'polypeptide(L)'
;MLIEPERYSAWKLYADVLRMDPNSVDAREGIFEVGEILLARATTALEQGRIADAREVLALVQRQLPDHADATELGEHIDAAEEAESARVAKELAPPRIETTSEPVTGAVLDVTDPLEELRAQFDAALAAGDLLRTDGGSARTVLGEMAKRDADHALTSQARVALVNAILSRAFEAIEDLDAVAARTWIDAARELGADTARADGADAALTMALVTAESQRLRPAAELTLESYTAPRYPLAAERREIAGWVDVEFVVTIAGQTRDVTVADASHDNLFREEAVAAVESWRFEPTIFLDRPIEQRAYTRIRFALQ
;
A
#
# COMPACT_ATOMS: atom_id res chain seq x y z
N MET A 1 10.27 -7.43 6.17
CA MET A 1 9.12 -7.46 5.24
C MET A 1 9.60 -6.88 3.92
N LEU A 2 10.12 -7.74 3.05
CA LEU A 2 10.46 -7.38 1.69
C LEU A 2 9.57 -8.31 0.88
N ILE A 3 8.37 -7.85 0.57
CA ILE A 3 7.55 -8.36 -0.53
C ILE A 3 7.37 -7.09 -1.36
N GLU A 4 7.84 -7.10 -2.59
CA GLU A 4 7.71 -5.93 -3.46
C GLU A 4 6.22 -5.58 -3.57
N PRO A 5 5.83 -4.29 -3.50
CA PRO A 5 4.44 -3.91 -3.63
C PRO A 5 3.87 -4.39 -4.96
N GLU A 6 2.81 -5.20 -4.90
CA GLU A 6 2.18 -5.93 -6.01
C GLU A 6 1.69 -5.08 -7.20
N ARG A 7 1.86 -3.76 -7.15
CA ARG A 7 1.42 -2.87 -8.23
C ARG A 7 2.39 -2.82 -9.41
N TYR A 8 3.65 -3.27 -9.27
CA TYR A 8 4.67 -3.22 -10.35
C TYR A 8 5.56 -4.48 -10.48
N SER A 9 5.18 -5.63 -9.92
CA SER A 9 6.00 -6.83 -10.04
C SER A 9 6.00 -7.35 -11.49
N ALA A 10 7.18 -7.72 -11.99
CA ALA A 10 7.33 -8.32 -13.32
C ALA A 10 6.41 -9.54 -13.51
N TRP A 11 6.18 -10.30 -12.43
CA TRP A 11 5.22 -11.40 -12.35
C TRP A 11 3.80 -10.98 -12.78
N LYS A 12 3.30 -9.85 -12.28
CA LYS A 12 1.96 -9.35 -12.61
C LYS A 12 1.84 -8.92 -14.06
N LEU A 13 2.87 -8.25 -14.59
CA LEU A 13 2.89 -7.84 -15.99
C LEU A 13 2.82 -9.05 -16.93
N TYR A 14 3.64 -10.08 -16.69
CA TYR A 14 3.59 -11.30 -17.49
C TYR A 14 2.28 -12.07 -17.29
N ALA A 15 1.76 -12.13 -16.07
CA ALA A 15 0.45 -12.75 -15.80
C ALA A 15 -0.70 -12.04 -16.52
N ASP A 16 -0.68 -10.71 -16.59
CA ASP A 16 -1.66 -9.93 -17.33
C ASP A 16 -1.56 -10.15 -18.85
N VAL A 17 -0.34 -10.24 -19.38
CA VAL A 17 -0.13 -10.57 -20.80
C VAL A 17 -0.66 -11.97 -21.11
N LEU A 18 -0.39 -12.98 -20.26
CA LEU A 18 -0.89 -14.35 -20.45
C LEU A 18 -2.42 -14.45 -20.36
N ARG A 19 -3.06 -13.56 -19.61
CA ARG A 19 -4.52 -13.46 -19.54
C ARG A 19 -5.12 -12.90 -20.84
N MET A 20 -4.40 -12.01 -21.52
CA MET A 20 -4.82 -11.42 -22.80
C MET A 20 -4.46 -12.30 -24.01
N ASP A 21 -3.26 -12.88 -23.99
CA ASP A 21 -2.75 -13.82 -24.99
C ASP A 21 -2.16 -15.06 -24.28
N PRO A 22 -2.96 -16.14 -24.12
CA PRO A 22 -2.50 -17.37 -23.50
C PRO A 22 -1.36 -18.05 -24.26
N ASN A 23 -1.13 -17.69 -25.53
CA ASN A 23 -0.11 -18.29 -26.41
C ASN A 23 1.17 -17.47 -26.54
N SER A 24 1.29 -16.35 -25.83
CA SER A 24 2.50 -15.54 -25.83
C SER A 24 3.69 -16.34 -25.27
N VAL A 25 4.71 -16.57 -26.10
CA VAL A 25 5.93 -17.30 -25.71
C VAL A 25 6.75 -16.45 -24.73
N ASP A 26 6.96 -15.17 -25.06
CA ASP A 26 7.75 -14.23 -24.25
C ASP A 26 7.16 -14.07 -22.83
N ALA A 27 5.83 -14.05 -22.70
CA ALA A 27 5.19 -13.93 -21.38
C ALA A 27 5.25 -15.24 -20.57
N ARG A 28 5.24 -16.41 -21.23
CA ARG A 28 5.46 -17.70 -20.56
C ARG A 28 6.92 -17.86 -20.10
N GLU A 29 7.86 -17.42 -20.91
CA GLU A 29 9.28 -17.42 -20.54
C GLU A 29 9.55 -16.43 -19.40
N GLY A 30 9.03 -15.20 -19.51
CA GLY A 30 9.17 -14.19 -18.47
C GLY A 30 8.53 -14.60 -17.12
N ILE A 31 7.37 -15.25 -17.13
CA ILE A 31 6.76 -15.74 -15.88
C ILE A 31 7.54 -16.91 -15.27
N PHE A 32 8.16 -17.75 -16.10
CA PHE A 32 9.02 -18.85 -15.65
C PHE A 32 10.28 -18.31 -14.97
N GLU A 33 11.00 -17.37 -15.60
CA GLU A 33 12.21 -16.75 -15.02
C GLU A 33 11.93 -16.00 -13.71
N VAL A 34 10.83 -15.25 -13.66
CA VAL A 34 10.43 -14.56 -12.43
C VAL A 34 10.00 -15.57 -11.36
N GLY A 35 9.39 -16.70 -11.75
CA GLY A 35 9.07 -17.82 -10.88
C GLY A 35 10.30 -18.39 -10.18
N GLU A 36 11.39 -18.64 -10.93
CA GLU A 36 12.67 -19.11 -10.39
C GLU A 36 13.24 -18.19 -9.31
N ILE A 37 13.23 -16.88 -9.58
CA ILE A 37 13.72 -15.87 -8.63
C ILE A 37 12.87 -15.85 -7.35
N LEU A 38 11.55 -15.98 -7.51
CA LEU A 38 10.61 -16.04 -6.39
C LEU A 38 10.82 -17.31 -5.56
N LEU A 39 10.99 -18.47 -6.19
CA LEU A 39 11.26 -19.73 -5.51
C LEU A 39 12.60 -19.68 -4.75
N ALA A 40 13.67 -19.18 -5.36
CA ALA A 40 14.97 -19.00 -4.68
C ALA A 40 14.87 -18.11 -3.43
N ARG A 41 14.07 -17.04 -3.51
CA ARG A 41 13.78 -16.15 -2.37
C ARG A 41 12.96 -16.85 -1.30
N ALA A 42 11.98 -17.67 -1.69
CA ALA A 42 11.15 -18.45 -0.78
C ALA A 42 11.98 -19.51 -0.05
N THR A 43 12.90 -20.18 -0.73
CA THR A 43 13.90 -21.08 -0.12
C THR A 43 14.75 -20.33 0.91
N THR A 44 15.26 -19.15 0.56
CA THR A 44 16.02 -18.31 1.52
C THR A 44 15.15 -17.88 2.71
N ALA A 45 13.86 -17.63 2.51
CA ALA A 45 12.94 -17.30 3.59
C ALA A 45 12.70 -18.50 4.52
N LEU A 46 12.55 -19.70 3.96
CA LEU A 46 12.43 -20.94 4.70
C LEU A 46 13.66 -21.22 5.56
N GLU A 47 14.87 -21.06 5.00
CA GLU A 47 16.13 -21.18 5.73
C GLU A 47 16.25 -20.20 6.91
N GLN A 48 15.63 -19.03 6.79
CA GLN A 48 15.57 -18.02 7.85
C GLN A 48 14.47 -18.27 8.88
N GLY A 49 13.75 -19.39 8.78
CA GLY A 49 12.61 -19.74 9.64
C GLY A 49 11.33 -18.94 9.32
N ARG A 50 11.29 -18.19 8.21
CA ARG A 50 10.11 -17.45 7.76
C ARG A 50 9.22 -18.36 6.89
N ILE A 51 8.67 -19.38 7.53
CA ILE A 51 7.88 -20.44 6.87
C ILE A 51 6.64 -19.86 6.17
N ALA A 52 5.94 -18.90 6.80
CA ALA A 52 4.76 -18.25 6.24
C ALA A 52 5.05 -17.51 4.91
N ASP A 53 6.16 -16.76 4.86
CA ASP A 53 6.57 -16.02 3.66
C ASP A 53 6.91 -16.99 2.50
N ALA A 54 7.55 -18.12 2.81
CA ALA A 54 7.86 -19.14 1.81
C ALA A 54 6.58 -19.80 1.25
N ARG A 55 5.59 -20.05 2.12
CA ARG A 55 4.29 -20.65 1.77
C ARG A 55 3.46 -19.74 0.85
N GLU A 56 3.47 -18.44 1.10
CA GLU A 56 2.77 -17.45 0.27
C GLU A 56 3.34 -17.41 -1.15
N VAL A 57 4.67 -17.34 -1.27
CA VAL A 57 5.35 -17.32 -2.57
C VAL A 57 5.14 -18.64 -3.32
N LEU A 58 5.19 -19.78 -2.63
CA LEU A 58 4.90 -21.08 -3.23
C LEU A 58 3.49 -21.13 -3.84
N ALA A 59 2.49 -20.68 -3.08
CA ALA A 59 1.09 -20.66 -3.55
C ALA A 59 0.92 -19.75 -4.79
N LEU A 60 1.64 -18.64 -4.85
CA LEU A 60 1.65 -17.75 -6.00
C LEU A 60 2.20 -18.44 -7.26
N VAL A 61 3.33 -19.14 -7.13
CA VAL A 61 4.00 -19.82 -8.25
C VAL A 61 3.18 -21.01 -8.74
N GLN A 62 2.71 -21.87 -7.82
CA GLN A 62 1.93 -23.07 -8.17
C GLN A 62 0.60 -22.74 -8.88
N ARG A 63 -0.01 -21.58 -8.59
CA ARG A 63 -1.25 -21.16 -9.25
C ARG A 63 -1.09 -20.98 -10.75
N GLN A 64 0.09 -20.53 -11.19
CA GLN A 64 0.34 -20.16 -12.58
C GLN A 64 1.25 -21.18 -13.30
N LEU A 65 2.12 -21.85 -12.55
CA LEU A 65 3.07 -22.87 -13.00
C LEU A 65 2.91 -24.15 -12.15
N PRO A 66 1.84 -24.94 -12.38
CA PRO A 66 1.52 -26.10 -11.54
C PRO A 66 2.54 -27.24 -11.64
N ASP A 67 3.22 -27.38 -12.78
CA ASP A 67 4.17 -28.47 -13.05
C ASP A 67 5.64 -28.07 -12.79
N HIS A 68 5.88 -27.05 -11.97
CA HIS A 68 7.22 -26.55 -11.69
C HIS A 68 7.95 -27.44 -10.67
N ALA A 69 9.10 -28.01 -11.05
CA ALA A 69 9.87 -28.93 -10.22
C ALA A 69 10.28 -28.31 -8.87
N ASP A 70 10.93 -27.14 -8.92
CA ASP A 70 11.42 -26.43 -7.72
C ASP A 70 10.30 -25.99 -6.76
N ALA A 71 9.09 -25.74 -7.28
CA ALA A 71 7.92 -25.46 -6.44
C ALA A 71 7.45 -26.71 -5.70
N THR A 72 7.53 -27.88 -6.34
CA THR A 72 7.16 -29.15 -5.71
C THR A 72 8.14 -29.48 -4.57
N GLU A 73 9.44 -29.38 -4.84
CA GLU A 73 10.50 -29.61 -3.85
C GLU A 73 10.40 -28.63 -2.67
N LEU A 74 10.21 -27.33 -2.94
CA LEU A 74 10.00 -26.33 -1.90
C LEU A 74 8.76 -26.64 -1.04
N GLY A 75 7.67 -27.14 -1.63
CA GLY A 75 6.48 -27.55 -0.90
C GLY A 75 6.76 -28.63 0.14
N GLU A 76 7.49 -29.68 -0.25
CA GLU A 76 7.90 -30.76 0.66
C GLU A 76 8.77 -30.23 1.81
N HIS A 77 9.69 -29.30 1.51
CA HIS A 77 10.54 -28.68 2.52
C HIS A 77 9.77 -27.80 3.51
N ILE A 78 8.76 -27.05 3.05
CA ILE A 78 7.92 -26.23 3.92
C ILE A 78 7.05 -27.14 4.82
N ASP A 79 6.46 -28.20 4.27
CA ASP A 79 5.66 -29.16 5.05
C ASP A 79 6.49 -29.83 6.15
N ALA A 80 7.71 -30.28 5.82
CA ALA A 80 8.64 -30.84 6.80
C ALA A 80 9.03 -29.82 7.89
N ALA A 81 9.19 -28.55 7.54
CA ALA A 81 9.52 -27.49 8.49
C ALA A 81 8.34 -27.18 9.44
N GLU A 82 7.11 -27.18 8.94
CA GLU A 82 5.89 -27.00 9.75
C GLU A 82 5.65 -28.17 10.71
N GLU A 83 5.90 -29.41 10.26
CA GLU A 83 5.83 -30.59 11.12
C GLU A 83 6.90 -30.55 12.22
N ALA A 84 8.12 -30.13 11.87
CA ALA A 84 9.21 -29.99 12.84
C ALA A 84 8.92 -28.89 13.88
N GLU A 85 8.35 -27.75 13.45
CA GLU A 85 7.93 -26.68 14.35
C GLU A 85 6.78 -27.15 15.26
N SER A 86 5.79 -27.84 14.71
CA SER A 86 4.67 -28.42 15.45
C SER A 86 5.13 -29.46 16.48
N ALA A 87 6.09 -30.32 16.12
CA ALA A 87 6.70 -31.30 17.02
C ALA A 87 7.55 -30.64 18.11
N ARG A 88 8.24 -29.53 17.80
CA ARG A 88 9.00 -28.74 18.77
C ARG A 88 8.06 -28.09 19.78
N VAL A 89 6.99 -27.44 19.30
CA VAL A 89 5.95 -26.85 20.15
C VAL A 89 5.29 -27.90 21.03
N ALA A 90 4.97 -29.09 20.48
CA ALA A 90 4.40 -30.20 21.26
C ALA A 90 5.36 -30.74 22.34
N LYS A 91 6.67 -30.73 22.09
CA LYS A 91 7.69 -31.14 23.05
C LYS A 91 7.95 -30.07 24.13
N GLU A 92 7.79 -28.80 23.78
CA GLU A 92 7.95 -27.65 24.68
C GLU A 92 6.73 -27.46 25.60
N LEU A 93 5.53 -27.82 25.13
CA LEU A 93 4.30 -27.87 25.95
C LEU A 93 4.19 -29.13 26.84
N ALA A 94 5.15 -30.06 26.78
CA ALA A 94 5.13 -31.25 27.65
C ALA A 94 5.54 -30.88 29.09
N PRO A 95 4.67 -31.04 30.11
CA PRO A 95 5.03 -30.72 31.49
C PRO A 95 6.13 -31.66 32.02
N PRO A 96 6.93 -31.24 33.03
CA PRO A 96 7.95 -32.08 33.62
C PRO A 96 7.31 -33.34 34.23
N ARG A 97 7.79 -34.51 33.82
CA ARG A 97 7.31 -35.81 34.29
C ARG A 97 7.71 -36.01 35.75
N ILE A 98 6.80 -35.69 36.67
CA ILE A 98 6.89 -36.15 38.06
C ILE A 98 6.42 -37.61 38.06
N GLU A 99 7.34 -38.55 38.30
CA GLU A 99 6.99 -39.91 38.67
C GLU A 99 6.19 -39.88 39.97
N THR A 100 4.87 -39.96 39.87
CA THR A 100 4.00 -40.18 41.03
C THR A 100 3.23 -41.47 40.82
N THR A 101 3.51 -42.40 41.73
CA THR A 101 2.82 -43.65 41.93
C THR A 101 1.32 -43.39 41.99
N SER A 102 0.57 -44.09 41.14
CA SER A 102 -0.88 -43.98 41.03
C SER A 102 -1.57 -44.51 42.29
N GLU A 103 -2.32 -43.65 42.98
CA GLU A 103 -3.54 -44.03 43.70
C GLU A 103 -4.71 -43.22 43.13
N PRO A 104 -5.90 -43.81 42.91
CA PRO A 104 -7.01 -43.10 42.30
C PRO A 104 -7.77 -42.34 43.38
N VAL A 105 -7.78 -41.01 43.30
CA VAL A 105 -8.75 -40.19 44.04
C VAL A 105 -9.61 -39.44 43.04
N THR A 106 -10.87 -39.84 42.99
CA THR A 106 -11.98 -39.16 42.34
C THR A 106 -12.04 -37.71 42.83
N GLY A 107 -11.80 -36.74 41.94
CA GLY A 107 -11.87 -35.33 42.26
C GLY A 107 -12.10 -34.52 40.99
N ALA A 108 -13.25 -33.84 40.92
CA ALA A 108 -13.61 -32.94 39.83
C ALA A 108 -12.52 -31.89 39.59
N VAL A 109 -12.02 -31.82 38.36
CA VAL A 109 -11.14 -30.74 37.93
C VAL A 109 -12.01 -29.50 37.76
N LEU A 110 -11.90 -28.56 38.70
CA LEU A 110 -12.30 -27.18 38.47
C LEU A 110 -11.35 -26.61 37.42
N ASP A 111 -11.91 -26.28 36.26
CA ASP A 111 -11.26 -25.49 35.23
C ASP A 111 -10.93 -24.11 35.82
N VAL A 112 -9.68 -23.93 36.23
CA VAL A 112 -9.14 -22.63 36.59
C VAL A 112 -8.24 -22.25 35.42
N THR A 113 -8.86 -21.90 34.29
CA THR A 113 -8.15 -21.23 33.19
C THR A 113 -7.48 -19.98 33.77
N ASP A 114 -6.21 -19.74 33.45
CA ASP A 114 -5.51 -18.55 33.92
C ASP A 114 -6.31 -17.31 33.47
N PRO A 115 -6.73 -16.40 34.38
CA PRO A 115 -7.49 -15.22 34.03
C PRO A 115 -6.85 -14.36 32.92
N LEU A 116 -5.52 -14.43 32.75
CA LEU A 116 -4.82 -13.71 31.69
C LEU A 116 -4.91 -14.41 30.33
N GLU A 117 -4.97 -15.74 30.29
CA GLU A 117 -5.24 -16.50 29.06
C GLU A 117 -6.66 -16.28 28.56
N GLU A 118 -7.63 -16.18 29.47
CA GLU A 118 -9.01 -15.84 29.11
C GLU A 118 -9.09 -14.44 28.48
N LEU A 119 -8.41 -13.45 29.08
CA LEU A 119 -8.31 -12.10 28.51
C LEU A 119 -7.59 -12.10 27.15
N ARG A 120 -6.55 -12.92 26.99
CA ARG A 120 -5.86 -13.07 25.70
C ARG A 120 -6.82 -13.59 24.63
N ALA A 121 -7.63 -14.60 24.93
CA ALA A 121 -8.62 -15.14 24.02
C ALA A 121 -9.71 -14.10 23.67
N GLN A 122 -10.20 -13.34 24.65
CA GLN A 122 -11.14 -12.24 24.42
C GLN A 122 -10.54 -11.15 23.50
N PHE A 123 -9.28 -10.82 23.71
CA PHE A 123 -8.56 -9.86 22.87
C PHE A 123 -8.44 -10.37 21.42
N ASP A 124 -8.08 -11.64 21.21
CA ASP A 124 -7.97 -12.22 19.87
C ASP A 124 -9.32 -12.25 19.14
N ALA A 125 -10.40 -12.54 19.87
CA ALA A 125 -11.76 -12.45 19.33
C ALA A 125 -12.12 -11.01 18.92
N ALA A 126 -11.75 -10.01 19.74
CA ALA A 126 -11.99 -8.60 19.41
C ALA A 126 -11.18 -8.13 18.18
N LEU A 127 -9.92 -8.58 18.04
CA LEU A 127 -9.12 -8.34 16.85
C LEU A 127 -9.76 -8.96 15.60
N ALA A 128 -10.21 -10.22 15.69
CA ALA A 128 -10.85 -10.92 14.57
C ALA A 128 -12.18 -10.28 14.16
N ALA A 129 -12.92 -9.69 15.11
CA ALA A 129 -14.13 -8.93 14.84
C ALA A 129 -13.87 -7.54 14.22
N GLY A 130 -12.61 -7.06 14.22
CA GLY A 130 -12.25 -5.72 13.77
C GLY A 130 -12.62 -4.61 14.77
N ASP A 131 -13.04 -4.97 15.98
CA ASP A 131 -13.40 -4.03 17.04
C ASP A 131 -12.14 -3.54 17.77
N LEU A 132 -11.40 -2.63 17.14
CA LEU A 132 -10.07 -2.23 17.64
C LEU A 132 -10.13 -1.14 18.73
N LEU A 133 -10.89 -0.07 18.51
CA LEU A 133 -10.85 1.15 19.33
C LEU A 133 -12.14 1.49 20.08
N ARG A 134 -13.19 0.68 19.92
CA ARG A 134 -14.51 0.92 20.57
C ARG A 134 -14.33 1.03 22.08
N THR A 135 -14.98 1.98 22.75
CA THR A 135 -14.77 2.23 24.19
C THR A 135 -15.65 1.38 25.10
N ASP A 136 -16.59 0.63 24.53
CA ASP A 136 -17.60 -0.17 25.23
C ASP A 136 -17.11 -1.61 25.48
N GLY A 137 -16.09 -1.75 26.33
CA GLY A 137 -15.73 -2.98 27.07
C GLY A 137 -15.26 -4.20 26.27
N GLY A 138 -15.61 -4.36 25.01
CA GLY A 138 -15.32 -5.54 24.18
C GLY A 138 -14.32 -5.32 23.06
N SER A 139 -13.67 -4.14 23.00
CA SER A 139 -12.67 -3.88 21.97
C SER A 139 -11.29 -4.40 22.36
N ALA A 140 -10.45 -4.61 21.36
CA ALA A 140 -9.06 -5.00 21.59
C ALA A 140 -8.32 -3.98 22.49
N ARG A 141 -8.61 -2.67 22.38
CA ARG A 141 -8.05 -1.64 23.28
C ARG A 141 -8.51 -1.80 24.72
N THR A 142 -9.80 -2.05 24.97
CA THR A 142 -10.31 -2.18 26.35
C THR A 142 -9.75 -3.43 27.01
N VAL A 143 -9.74 -4.57 26.30
CA VAL A 143 -9.20 -5.83 26.82
C VAL A 143 -7.70 -5.72 27.09
N LEU A 144 -6.93 -5.09 26.20
CA LEU A 144 -5.49 -4.84 26.44
C LEU A 144 -5.27 -3.98 27.70
N GLY A 145 -6.12 -3.00 27.94
CA GLY A 145 -6.09 -2.19 29.16
C GLY A 145 -6.34 -3.02 30.43
N GLU A 146 -7.20 -4.04 30.37
CA GLU A 146 -7.44 -4.96 31.47
C GLU A 146 -6.29 -5.95 31.70
N MET A 147 -5.68 -6.44 30.62
CA MET A 147 -4.45 -7.25 30.69
C MET A 147 -3.32 -6.46 31.36
N ALA A 148 -3.10 -5.21 30.95
CA ALA A 148 -2.05 -4.36 31.50
C ALA A 148 -2.27 -3.96 32.96
N LYS A 149 -3.53 -3.87 33.43
CA LYS A 149 -3.84 -3.65 34.85
C LYS A 149 -3.50 -4.85 35.73
N ARG A 150 -3.57 -6.06 35.18
CA ARG A 150 -3.21 -7.29 35.88
C ARG A 150 -1.70 -7.49 35.91
N ASP A 151 -1.09 -7.47 34.72
CA ASP A 151 0.35 -7.57 34.56
C ASP A 151 0.78 -6.91 33.25
N ALA A 152 1.43 -5.75 33.37
CA ALA A 152 1.91 -4.98 32.24
C ALA A 152 3.15 -5.57 31.58
N ASP A 153 3.98 -6.30 32.35
CA ASP A 153 5.27 -6.84 31.93
C ASP A 153 5.15 -8.28 31.42
N HIS A 154 3.97 -8.90 31.60
CA HIS A 154 3.69 -10.24 31.08
C HIS A 154 3.88 -10.32 29.56
N ALA A 155 4.42 -11.46 29.10
CA ALA A 155 4.68 -11.72 27.68
C ALA A 155 3.39 -11.61 26.83
N LEU A 156 2.27 -12.17 27.31
CA LEU A 156 0.97 -12.08 26.63
C LEU A 156 0.46 -10.64 26.47
N THR A 157 0.65 -9.80 27.47
CA THR A 157 0.25 -8.37 27.42
C THR A 157 1.12 -7.62 26.41
N SER A 158 2.42 -7.90 26.40
CA SER A 158 3.35 -7.32 25.42
C SER A 158 3.03 -7.76 23.99
N GLN A 159 2.75 -9.04 23.77
CA GLN A 159 2.34 -9.57 22.47
C GLN A 159 1.01 -8.97 22.00
N ALA A 160 0.00 -8.89 22.88
CA ALA A 160 -1.29 -8.28 22.57
C ALA A 160 -1.14 -6.79 22.19
N ARG A 161 -0.28 -6.03 22.89
CA ARG A 161 0.04 -4.64 22.53
C ARG A 161 0.60 -4.53 21.11
N VAL A 162 1.60 -5.37 20.78
CA VAL A 162 2.22 -5.38 19.45
C VAL A 162 1.18 -5.74 18.38
N ALA A 163 0.34 -6.75 18.64
CA ALA A 163 -0.71 -7.17 17.71
C ALA A 163 -1.73 -6.04 17.46
N LEU A 164 -2.17 -5.33 18.50
CA LEU A 164 -3.10 -4.22 18.37
C LEU A 164 -2.50 -3.05 17.58
N VAL A 165 -1.25 -2.68 17.88
CA VAL A 165 -0.54 -1.63 17.14
C VAL A 165 -0.45 -1.98 15.65
N ASN A 166 -0.11 -3.23 15.31
CA ASN A 166 -0.04 -3.67 13.92
C ASN A 166 -1.41 -3.62 13.23
N ALA A 167 -2.47 -4.08 13.91
CA ALA A 167 -3.83 -4.03 13.38
C ALA A 167 -4.29 -2.58 13.11
N ILE A 168 -4.02 -1.66 14.03
CA ILE A 168 -4.34 -0.24 13.89
C ILE A 168 -3.58 0.40 12.74
N LEU A 169 -2.27 0.12 12.61
CA LEU A 169 -1.47 0.65 11.49
C LEU A 169 -1.98 0.09 10.15
N SER A 170 -2.40 -1.17 10.11
CA SER A 170 -3.05 -1.74 8.92
C SER A 170 -4.29 -0.96 8.52
N ARG A 171 -5.16 -0.59 9.48
CA ARG A 171 -6.34 0.26 9.24
C ARG A 171 -5.98 1.68 8.81
N ALA A 172 -4.87 2.22 9.34
CA ALA A 172 -4.36 3.51 8.88
C ALA A 172 -3.97 3.46 7.40
N PHE A 173 -3.24 2.41 6.97
CA PHE A 173 -2.86 2.26 5.56
C PHE A 173 -4.05 2.01 4.64
N GLU A 174 -5.03 1.21 5.06
CA GLU A 174 -6.31 1.05 4.35
C GLU A 174 -6.99 2.42 4.13
N ALA A 175 -7.12 3.22 5.19
CA ALA A 175 -7.68 4.57 5.08
C ALA A 175 -6.85 5.53 4.20
N ILE A 176 -5.51 5.37 4.18
CA ILE A 176 -4.64 6.13 3.26
C ILE A 176 -4.91 5.74 1.81
N GLU A 177 -5.09 4.44 1.52
CA GLU A 177 -5.43 3.96 0.18
C GLU A 177 -6.79 4.48 -0.29
N ASP A 178 -7.75 4.58 0.63
CA ASP A 178 -9.07 5.16 0.39
C ASP A 178 -9.09 6.70 0.35
N LEU A 179 -7.93 7.34 0.56
CA LEU A 179 -7.76 8.79 0.68
C LEU A 179 -8.63 9.43 1.80
N ASP A 180 -9.02 8.66 2.82
CA ASP A 180 -9.68 9.16 4.03
C ASP A 180 -8.62 9.63 5.04
N ALA A 181 -8.21 10.89 4.88
CA ALA A 181 -7.21 11.50 5.76
C ALA A 181 -7.65 11.58 7.23
N VAL A 182 -8.95 11.71 7.50
CA VAL A 182 -9.47 11.85 8.88
C VAL A 182 -9.40 10.51 9.59
N ALA A 183 -9.87 9.44 8.94
CA ALA A 183 -9.75 8.09 9.47
C ALA A 183 -8.28 7.68 9.63
N ALA A 184 -7.46 7.88 8.59
CA ALA A 184 -6.03 7.56 8.64
C ALA A 184 -5.34 8.23 9.84
N ARG A 185 -5.57 9.54 10.05
CA ARG A 185 -4.97 10.26 11.17
C ARG A 185 -5.44 9.73 12.52
N THR A 186 -6.72 9.41 12.65
CA THR A 186 -7.29 8.81 13.87
C THR A 186 -6.60 7.50 14.23
N TRP A 187 -6.37 6.62 13.24
CA TRP A 187 -5.67 5.36 13.44
C TRP A 187 -4.19 5.56 13.79
N ILE A 188 -3.49 6.48 13.10
CA ILE A 188 -2.08 6.77 13.39
C ILE A 188 -1.90 7.30 14.82
N ASP A 189 -2.75 8.24 15.24
CA ASP A 189 -2.68 8.82 16.59
C ASP A 189 -3.03 7.75 17.65
N ALA A 190 -3.99 6.87 17.38
CA ALA A 190 -4.28 5.73 18.25
C ALA A 190 -3.10 4.74 18.38
N ALA A 191 -2.34 4.50 17.30
CA ALA A 191 -1.14 3.67 17.34
C ALA A 191 -0.07 4.29 18.26
N ARG A 192 0.13 5.61 18.17
CA ARG A 192 1.06 6.36 19.03
C ARG A 192 0.70 6.23 20.51
N GLU A 193 -0.58 6.39 20.85
CA GLU A 193 -1.06 6.24 22.23
C GLU A 193 -0.80 4.85 22.81
N LEU A 194 -0.83 3.81 21.97
CA LEU A 194 -0.60 2.42 22.39
C LEU A 194 0.88 2.05 22.47
N GLY A 195 1.78 2.99 22.18
CA GLY A 195 3.23 2.80 22.26
C GLY A 195 3.84 2.24 20.98
N ALA A 196 3.27 2.53 19.80
CA ALA A 196 3.94 2.27 18.55
C ALA A 196 5.31 2.96 18.50
N ASP A 197 6.30 2.28 17.90
CA ASP A 197 7.60 2.88 17.59
C ASP A 197 7.39 4.15 16.77
N THR A 198 8.08 5.24 17.16
CA THR A 198 8.03 6.54 16.49
C THR A 198 8.31 6.39 14.98
N ALA A 199 9.25 5.53 14.59
CA ALA A 199 9.57 5.31 13.19
C ALA A 199 8.39 4.75 12.38
N ARG A 200 7.54 3.90 12.98
CA ARG A 200 6.37 3.34 12.28
C ARG A 200 5.26 4.36 12.16
N ALA A 201 4.97 5.10 13.24
CA ALA A 201 3.94 6.14 13.23
C ALA A 201 4.30 7.28 12.27
N ASP A 202 5.57 7.71 12.27
CA ASP A 202 6.05 8.76 11.38
C ASP A 202 6.11 8.26 9.93
N GLY A 203 6.42 6.98 9.71
CA GLY A 203 6.29 6.34 8.40
C GLY A 203 4.86 6.36 7.85
N ALA A 204 3.86 6.10 8.69
CA ALA A 204 2.45 6.18 8.31
C ALA A 204 2.01 7.62 8.00
N ASP A 205 2.46 8.61 8.79
CA ASP A 205 2.20 10.03 8.50
C ASP A 205 2.85 10.48 7.18
N ALA A 206 4.09 10.05 6.92
CA ALA A 206 4.76 10.33 5.66
C ALA A 206 4.00 9.72 4.48
N ALA A 207 3.51 8.47 4.64
CA ALA A 207 2.70 7.80 3.63
C ALA A 207 1.38 8.54 3.35
N LEU A 208 0.65 8.96 4.40
CA LEU A 208 -0.56 9.77 4.26
C LEU A 208 -0.25 11.08 3.51
N THR A 209 0.81 11.76 3.89
CA THR A 209 1.20 13.04 3.28
C THR A 209 1.61 12.87 1.82
N MET A 210 2.24 11.74 1.45
CA MET A 210 2.56 11.40 0.07
C MET A 210 1.29 11.12 -0.74
N ALA A 211 0.39 10.29 -0.21
CA ALA A 211 -0.88 9.96 -0.87
C ALA A 211 -1.71 11.22 -1.19
N LEU A 212 -1.83 12.13 -0.22
CA LEU A 212 -2.54 13.40 -0.41
C LEU A 212 -1.87 14.29 -1.45
N VAL A 213 -0.54 14.40 -1.43
CA VAL A 213 0.17 15.18 -2.45
C VAL A 213 0.01 14.60 -3.85
N THR A 214 0.10 13.27 -3.99
CA THR A 214 -0.12 12.61 -5.28
C THR A 214 -1.56 12.81 -5.78
N ALA A 215 -2.56 12.72 -4.89
CA ALA A 215 -3.94 12.97 -5.26
C ALA A 215 -4.15 14.42 -5.72
N GLU A 216 -3.58 15.39 -5.01
CA GLU A 216 -3.71 16.81 -5.36
C GLU A 216 -2.96 17.16 -6.65
N SER A 217 -1.77 16.59 -6.89
CA SER A 217 -0.98 16.85 -8.11
C SER A 217 -1.69 16.37 -9.38
N GLN A 218 -2.48 15.29 -9.27
CA GLN A 218 -3.28 14.74 -10.36
C GLN A 218 -4.56 15.53 -10.63
N ARG A 219 -4.99 16.40 -9.71
CA ARG A 219 -6.21 17.19 -9.85
C ARG A 219 -6.06 18.18 -11.00
N LEU A 220 -6.99 18.14 -11.94
CA LEU A 220 -7.01 19.08 -13.06
C LEU A 220 -7.62 20.41 -12.62
N ARG A 221 -6.82 21.49 -12.62
CA ARG A 221 -7.26 22.82 -12.20
C ARG A 221 -7.30 23.84 -13.36
N PRO A 222 -8.23 24.80 -13.37
CA PRO A 222 -8.16 25.89 -14.33
C PRO A 222 -6.87 26.69 -14.15
N ALA A 223 -6.16 27.01 -15.23
CA ALA A 223 -4.94 27.82 -15.16
C ALA A 223 -5.18 29.21 -14.57
N ALA A 224 -6.42 29.71 -14.62
CA ALA A 224 -6.83 30.97 -14.01
C ALA A 224 -6.83 30.96 -12.47
N GLU A 225 -6.82 29.78 -11.85
CA GLU A 225 -6.66 29.63 -10.39
C GLU A 225 -5.18 29.64 -9.96
N LEU A 226 -4.25 29.56 -10.92
CA LEU A 226 -2.81 29.58 -10.67
C LEU A 226 -2.26 30.98 -10.90
N THR A 227 -1.22 31.34 -10.14
CA THR A 227 -0.51 32.61 -10.36
C THR A 227 0.43 32.47 -11.55
N LEU A 228 0.09 33.13 -12.66
CA LEU A 228 0.94 33.20 -13.84
C LEU A 228 2.01 34.29 -13.64
N GLU A 229 3.28 33.90 -13.70
CA GLU A 229 4.43 34.80 -13.55
C GLU A 229 4.87 35.37 -14.90
N SER A 230 4.98 34.52 -15.92
CA SER A 230 5.39 34.92 -17.26
C SER A 230 4.46 34.35 -18.31
N TYR A 231 3.78 35.26 -19.03
CA TYR A 231 2.91 34.93 -20.14
C TYR A 231 3.63 35.13 -21.47
N THR A 232 3.57 34.13 -22.33
CA THR A 232 4.01 34.21 -23.73
C THR A 232 2.80 34.05 -24.63
N ALA A 233 2.46 35.08 -25.41
CA ALA A 233 1.34 35.00 -26.33
C ALA A 233 1.63 34.01 -27.47
N PRO A 234 0.65 33.17 -27.89
CA PRO A 234 0.82 32.31 -29.05
C PRO A 234 0.94 33.14 -30.33
N ARG A 235 1.84 32.71 -31.21
CA ARG A 235 1.99 33.34 -32.51
C ARG A 235 0.78 33.00 -33.38
N TYR A 236 0.22 34.00 -34.04
CA TYR A 236 -0.87 33.77 -34.97
C TYR A 236 -0.34 33.12 -36.26
N PRO A 237 -0.89 31.98 -36.72
CA PRO A 237 -0.43 31.34 -37.95
C PRO A 237 -0.73 32.21 -39.19
N LEU A 238 0.29 32.48 -40.02
CA LEU A 238 0.13 33.27 -41.26
C LEU A 238 -0.97 32.72 -42.19
N ALA A 239 -1.14 31.40 -42.24
CA ALA A 239 -2.16 30.76 -43.07
C ALA A 239 -3.59 31.05 -42.58
N ALA A 240 -3.77 31.17 -41.27
CA ALA A 240 -5.06 31.54 -40.66
C ALA A 240 -5.32 33.04 -40.83
N GLU A 241 -4.29 33.88 -40.72
CA GLU A 241 -4.38 35.34 -40.88
C GLU A 241 -4.83 35.71 -42.29
N ARG A 242 -4.17 35.16 -43.31
CA ARG A 242 -4.52 35.39 -44.73
C ARG A 242 -5.94 34.96 -45.11
N ARG A 243 -6.53 34.07 -44.32
CA ARG A 243 -7.88 33.52 -44.54
C ARG A 243 -8.90 34.07 -43.55
N GLU A 244 -8.48 34.98 -42.67
CA GLU A 244 -9.33 35.57 -41.62
C GLU A 244 -10.01 34.51 -40.73
N ILE A 245 -9.32 33.38 -40.51
CA ILE A 245 -9.85 32.26 -39.71
C ILE A 245 -9.50 32.51 -38.25
N ALA A 246 -10.51 32.68 -37.41
CA ALA A 246 -10.39 32.67 -35.96
C ALA A 246 -10.56 31.24 -35.39
N GLY A 247 -10.08 31.03 -34.17
CA GLY A 247 -10.12 29.70 -33.55
C GLY A 247 -9.89 29.72 -32.05
N TRP A 248 -9.87 28.52 -31.47
CA TRP A 248 -9.57 28.30 -30.07
C TRP A 248 -8.91 26.94 -29.89
N VAL A 249 -8.11 26.81 -28.84
CA VAL A 249 -7.42 25.57 -28.47
C VAL A 249 -7.55 25.38 -26.97
N ASP A 250 -8.11 24.25 -26.55
CA ASP A 250 -8.11 23.78 -25.17
C ASP A 250 -6.86 22.94 -24.94
N VAL A 251 -6.05 23.36 -23.97
CA VAL A 251 -4.79 22.71 -23.64
C VAL A 251 -4.82 22.23 -22.20
N GLU A 252 -4.26 21.05 -21.98
CA GLU A 252 -3.91 20.51 -20.66
C GLU A 252 -2.38 20.46 -20.55
N PHE A 253 -1.85 20.80 -19.39
CA PHE A 253 -0.40 20.80 -19.14
C PHE A 253 -0.10 20.59 -17.67
N VAL A 254 1.16 20.29 -17.35
CA VAL A 254 1.66 20.15 -15.98
C VAL A 254 2.52 21.35 -15.63
N VAL A 255 2.20 22.06 -14.55
CA VAL A 255 3.08 23.02 -13.90
C VAL A 255 3.98 22.26 -12.93
N THR A 256 5.29 22.32 -13.13
CA THR A 256 6.29 21.67 -12.29
C THR A 256 6.54 22.41 -10.98
N ILE A 257 7.26 21.78 -10.05
CA ILE A 257 7.71 22.42 -8.79
C ILE A 257 8.61 23.65 -8.98
N ALA A 258 9.17 23.83 -10.18
CA ALA A 258 9.98 24.99 -10.56
C ALA A 258 9.17 26.07 -11.30
N GLY A 259 7.85 25.90 -11.42
CA GLY A 259 6.96 26.84 -12.10
C GLY A 259 6.96 26.71 -13.63
N GLN A 260 7.71 25.76 -14.19
CA GLN A 260 7.74 25.49 -15.63
C GLN A 260 6.55 24.65 -16.06
N THR A 261 6.00 24.93 -17.23
CA THR A 261 5.03 24.08 -17.91
C THR A 261 5.70 22.94 -18.67
N ARG A 262 5.16 21.73 -18.61
CA ARG A 262 5.56 20.59 -19.44
C ARG A 262 4.36 19.70 -19.77
N ASP A 263 4.60 18.63 -20.52
CA ASP A 263 3.60 17.62 -20.88
C ASP A 263 2.32 18.26 -21.48
N VAL A 264 2.51 19.27 -22.33
CA VAL A 264 1.42 20.04 -22.93
C VAL A 264 0.72 19.18 -23.98
N THR A 265 -0.58 19.02 -23.82
CA THR A 265 -1.44 18.24 -24.70
C THR A 265 -2.67 19.06 -25.09
N VAL A 266 -3.15 18.89 -26.32
CA VAL A 266 -4.37 19.55 -26.79
C VAL A 266 -5.56 18.63 -26.52
N ALA A 267 -6.49 19.08 -25.69
CA ALA A 267 -7.72 18.36 -25.37
C ALA A 267 -8.77 18.52 -26.48
N ASP A 268 -8.93 19.73 -27.00
CA ASP A 268 -9.82 20.02 -28.13
C ASP A 268 -9.35 21.30 -28.86
N ALA A 269 -9.65 21.44 -30.15
CA ALA A 269 -9.24 22.59 -30.93
C ALA A 269 -10.14 22.85 -32.14
N SER A 270 -10.46 24.12 -32.35
CA SER A 270 -10.98 24.60 -33.63
C SER A 270 -9.86 24.68 -34.64
N HIS A 271 -10.07 24.15 -35.85
CA HIS A 271 -9.06 24.14 -36.92
C HIS A 271 -7.69 23.65 -36.41
N ASP A 272 -7.71 22.51 -35.75
CA ASP A 272 -6.60 21.86 -35.06
C ASP A 272 -5.24 21.95 -35.79
N ASN A 273 -5.21 21.61 -37.09
CA ASN A 273 -4.00 21.68 -37.93
C ASN A 273 -3.40 23.10 -38.10
N LEU A 274 -4.14 24.17 -37.76
CA LEU A 274 -3.67 25.54 -37.87
C LEU A 274 -3.16 26.08 -36.53
N PHE A 275 -3.83 25.78 -35.42
CA PHE A 275 -3.57 26.44 -34.14
C PHE A 275 -2.87 25.57 -33.10
N ARG A 276 -2.86 24.24 -33.25
CA ARG A 276 -2.25 23.31 -32.28
C ARG A 276 -0.80 23.67 -31.96
N GLU A 277 0.05 23.74 -32.98
CA GLU A 277 1.50 23.90 -32.79
C GLU A 277 1.83 25.23 -32.11
N GLU A 278 1.17 26.32 -32.52
CA GLU A 278 1.41 27.64 -31.95
C GLU A 278 0.85 27.77 -30.52
N ALA A 279 -0.26 27.10 -30.21
CA ALA A 279 -0.80 27.04 -28.85
C ALA A 279 0.13 26.25 -27.92
N VAL A 280 0.60 25.07 -28.36
CA VAL A 280 1.51 24.23 -27.57
C VAL A 280 2.83 24.98 -27.30
N ALA A 281 3.47 25.52 -28.34
CA ALA A 281 4.74 26.24 -28.20
C ALA A 281 4.66 27.46 -27.26
N ALA A 282 3.52 28.14 -27.24
CA ALA A 282 3.29 29.27 -26.34
C ALA A 282 3.20 28.81 -24.88
N VAL A 283 2.39 27.77 -24.63
CA VAL A 283 2.15 27.24 -23.29
C VAL A 283 3.42 26.66 -22.71
N GLU A 284 4.24 25.95 -23.51
CA GLU A 284 5.56 25.45 -23.08
C GLU A 284 6.51 26.54 -22.58
N SER A 285 6.29 27.79 -23.03
CA SER A 285 7.08 28.96 -22.65
C SER A 285 6.47 29.75 -21.49
N TRP A 286 5.41 29.26 -20.85
CA TRP A 286 4.80 29.92 -19.70
C TRP A 286 5.56 29.60 -18.41
N ARG A 287 5.48 30.52 -17.45
CA ARG A 287 5.94 30.29 -16.08
C ARG A 287 4.86 30.67 -15.08
N PHE A 288 4.69 29.82 -14.08
CA PHE A 288 3.74 29.99 -12.99
C PHE A 288 4.50 29.97 -11.66
N GLU A 289 3.89 30.53 -10.61
CA GLU A 289 4.37 30.26 -9.26
C GLU A 289 4.11 28.78 -8.91
N PRO A 290 5.08 28.06 -8.30
CA PRO A 290 4.88 26.69 -7.86
C PRO A 290 3.68 26.59 -6.91
N THR A 291 2.83 25.59 -7.13
CA THR A 291 1.69 25.34 -6.23
C THR A 291 2.20 24.76 -4.93
N ILE A 292 1.85 25.39 -3.80
CA ILE A 292 2.20 24.91 -2.47
C ILE A 292 1.03 24.12 -1.89
N PHE A 293 1.28 22.88 -1.50
CA PHE A 293 0.30 22.02 -0.83
C PHE A 293 0.99 21.26 0.30
N LEU A 294 0.39 21.31 1.51
CA LEU A 294 0.97 20.80 2.75
C LEU A 294 2.41 21.32 2.99
N ASP A 295 2.61 22.63 2.81
CA ASP A 295 3.90 23.34 2.93
C ASP A 295 5.01 22.84 2.00
N ARG A 296 4.65 22.19 0.90
CA ARG A 296 5.60 21.68 -0.10
C ARG A 296 5.22 22.13 -1.51
N PRO A 297 6.19 22.46 -2.37
CA PRO A 297 5.91 22.65 -3.78
C PRO A 297 5.52 21.32 -4.42
N ILE A 298 4.41 21.33 -5.17
CA ILE A 298 3.91 20.17 -5.90
C ILE A 298 3.83 20.47 -7.39
N GLU A 299 3.87 19.41 -8.21
CA GLU A 299 3.44 19.53 -9.59
C GLU A 299 1.92 19.64 -9.65
N GLN A 300 1.38 20.43 -10.57
CA GLN A 300 -0.05 20.67 -10.69
C GLN A 300 -0.50 20.51 -12.13
N ARG A 301 -1.48 19.65 -12.38
CA ARG A 301 -2.15 19.59 -13.68
C ARG A 301 -3.09 20.78 -13.85
N ALA A 302 -2.96 21.46 -14.98
CA ALA A 302 -3.75 22.64 -15.32
C ALA A 302 -4.35 22.53 -16.72
N TYR A 303 -5.46 23.26 -16.94
CA TYR A 303 -6.05 23.42 -18.27
C TYR A 303 -6.45 24.86 -18.54
N THR A 304 -6.44 25.24 -19.81
CA THR A 304 -6.95 26.55 -20.24
C THR A 304 -7.43 26.53 -21.68
N ARG A 305 -8.27 27.51 -22.02
CA ARG A 305 -8.70 27.78 -23.40
C ARG A 305 -7.96 28.99 -23.93
N ILE A 306 -7.18 28.79 -24.98
CA ILE A 306 -6.52 29.85 -25.73
C ILE A 306 -7.44 30.26 -26.89
N ARG A 307 -7.65 31.56 -27.08
CA ARG A 307 -8.44 32.10 -28.19
C ARG A 307 -7.55 32.82 -29.19
N PHE A 308 -7.71 32.48 -30.46
CA PHE A 308 -7.08 33.14 -31.59
C PHE A 308 -8.12 34.03 -32.27
N ALA A 309 -7.95 35.34 -32.12
CA ALA A 309 -8.76 36.35 -32.78
C ALA A 309 -7.85 37.25 -33.62
N LEU A 310 -8.39 37.73 -34.76
CA LEU A 310 -7.73 38.74 -35.57
C LEU A 310 -7.62 40.04 -34.76
N GLN A 311 -6.45 40.66 -34.78
CA GLN A 311 -6.19 41.96 -34.16
C GLN A 311 -6.61 43.11 -35.06
#